data_AF-A0A1K1LGQ0-F1
#
_entry.id   AF-A0A1K1LGQ0-F1
#
_cell.length_a   1.000
_cell.length_b   1.000
_cell.length_c   1.000
_cell.angle_alpha   90.00
_cell.angle_beta   90.00
_cell.angle_gamma   90.00
#
_symmetry.space_group_name_H-M   'P 1'
#
loop_
_entity.id
_entity.type
_entity.pdbx_description
1 polymer ?
#
loop_
_entity_poly.entity_id
_entity_poly.type
_entity_poly.pdbx_seq_one_letter_code
_entity_poly.pdbx_strand_id
1 'polypeptide(L)'
;MLTGIALGFALRSFQWPELLGRAISPTIMLMLFALGVAVGGNKALMADLPVLGGKALVLTVACVAGSIICIMAVRRFFPGAGPRRHADAGDGSEDAGAAMSLRHDREDGEGRA
;
A
#
# COMPACT_ATOMS: atom_id res chain seq x y z
N MET A 1 -7.40 22.49 2.96
CA MET A 1 -7.99 21.41 3.79
C MET A 1 -9.45 21.18 3.45
N LEU A 2 -10.35 22.16 3.67
CA LEU A 2 -11.77 22.03 3.29
C LEU A 2 -11.99 21.77 1.79
N THR A 3 -11.20 22.40 0.92
CA THR A 3 -11.31 22.20 -0.54
C THR A 3 -10.98 20.77 -0.97
N GLY A 4 -10.03 20.10 -0.30
CA GLY A 4 -9.68 18.71 -0.60
C GLY A 4 -10.74 17.73 -0.13
N ILE A 5 -11.40 18.03 1.00
CA ILE A 5 -12.54 17.27 1.51
C ILE A 5 -13.77 17.48 0.63
N ALA A 6 -14.07 18.72 0.24
CA ALA A 6 -15.17 19.05 -0.66
C ALA A 6 -14.96 18.41 -2.04
N LEU A 7 -13.74 18.46 -2.56
CA LEU A 7 -13.37 17.82 -3.83
C LEU A 7 -13.42 16.29 -3.69
N GLY A 8 -12.95 15.72 -2.58
CA GLY A 8 -13.08 14.30 -2.29
C GLY A 8 -14.53 13.82 -2.15
N PHE A 9 -15.43 14.65 -1.62
CA PHE A 9 -16.85 14.35 -1.50
C PHE A 9 -17.59 14.48 -2.83
N ALA A 10 -17.25 15.49 -3.65
CA ALA A 10 -17.74 15.61 -5.02
C ALA A 10 -17.25 14.45 -5.92
N LEU A 11 -16.04 13.95 -5.70
CA LEU A 11 -15.53 12.73 -6.35
C LEU A 11 -16.20 11.44 -5.83
N ARG A 12 -16.79 11.44 -4.63
CA ARG A 12 -17.51 10.27 -4.08
C ARG A 12 -18.89 10.08 -4.73
N SER A 13 -19.53 11.15 -5.22
CA SER A 13 -20.85 11.06 -5.85
C SER A 13 -20.81 10.50 -7.27
N PHE A 14 -19.64 10.50 -7.89
CA PHE A 14 -19.40 9.91 -9.21
C PHE A 14 -18.63 8.59 -8.96
N GLN A 15 -19.20 7.45 -9.35
CA GLN A 15 -18.60 6.12 -9.17
C GLN A 15 -17.35 5.89 -10.06
N TRP A 16 -16.32 6.71 -9.90
CA TRP A 16 -15.05 6.63 -10.64
C TRP A 16 -13.84 6.21 -9.77
N PRO A 17 -13.98 5.34 -8.74
CA PRO A 17 -12.80 4.85 -8.03
C PRO A 17 -11.88 4.04 -8.96
N GLU A 18 -12.42 3.43 -10.02
CA GLU A 18 -11.63 2.66 -10.98
C GLU A 18 -10.77 3.55 -11.89
N LEU A 19 -11.27 4.72 -12.30
CA LEU A 19 -10.47 5.66 -13.08
C LEU A 19 -9.40 6.33 -12.22
N LEU A 20 -9.71 6.62 -10.95
CA LEU A 20 -8.73 7.16 -10.01
C LEU A 20 -7.64 6.11 -9.70
N GLY A 21 -8.00 4.85 -9.47
CA GLY A 21 -7.06 3.74 -9.33
C GLY A 21 -6.17 3.56 -10.58
N ARG A 22 -6.78 3.64 -11.77
CA ARG A 22 -6.07 3.61 -13.05
C ARG A 22 -5.14 4.81 -13.26
N ALA A 23 -5.51 5.99 -12.77
CA ALA A 23 -4.73 7.22 -12.88
C ALA A 23 -3.61 7.34 -11.84
N ILE A 24 -3.79 6.77 -10.64
CA ILE A 24 -2.79 6.79 -9.58
C ILE A 24 -1.49 6.10 -10.04
N SER A 25 -1.59 4.95 -10.71
CA SER A 25 -0.41 4.20 -11.18
C SER A 25 0.52 5.02 -12.11
N PRO A 26 0.03 5.58 -13.24
CA PRO A 26 0.86 6.43 -14.09
C PRO A 26 1.28 7.72 -13.37
N THR A 27 0.45 8.31 -12.51
CA THR A 27 0.83 9.48 -11.71
C THR A 27 2.00 9.18 -10.78
N ILE A 28 1.96 8.06 -10.04
CA ILE A 28 3.07 7.64 -9.17
C ILE A 28 4.32 7.41 -10.02
N MET A 29 4.23 6.70 -11.15
CA MET A 29 5.34 6.52 -12.08
C MET A 29 5.95 7.84 -12.53
N LEU A 30 5.12 8.81 -12.93
CA LEU A 30 5.56 10.13 -13.38
C LEU A 30 6.21 10.92 -12.24
N MET A 31 5.63 10.86 -11.03
CA MET A 31 6.16 11.51 -9.84
C MET A 31 7.51 10.89 -9.44
N LEU A 32 7.62 9.56 -9.43
CA LEU A 32 8.86 8.83 -9.13
C LEU A 32 9.93 9.12 -10.18
N PHE A 33 9.55 9.22 -11.45
CA PHE A 33 10.46 9.58 -12.52
C PHE A 33 10.99 11.01 -12.35
N ALA A 34 10.09 11.98 -12.13
CA ALA A 34 10.45 13.36 -11.88
C ALA A 34 11.35 13.51 -10.64
N LEU A 35 11.03 12.79 -9.56
CA LEU A 35 11.86 12.71 -8.36
C LEU A 35 13.23 12.11 -8.67
N GLY A 36 13.30 11.01 -9.42
CA GLY A 36 14.56 10.38 -9.82
C GLY A 36 15.45 11.32 -10.63
N VAL A 37 14.89 12.06 -11.58
CA VAL A 37 15.63 13.06 -12.37
C VAL A 37 16.08 14.24 -11.51
N ALA A 38 15.21 14.77 -10.64
CA ALA A 38 15.54 15.88 -9.74
C ALA A 38 16.65 15.51 -8.75
N VAL A 39 16.64 14.27 -8.26
CA VAL A 39 17.61 13.72 -7.32
C VAL A 39 18.93 13.36 -8.03
N GLY A 40 18.87 12.81 -9.25
CA GLY A 40 20.05 12.41 -10.03
C GLY A 40 20.80 13.56 -10.72
N GLY A 41 20.12 14.65 -11.08
CA GLY A 41 20.72 15.80 -11.76
C GLY A 41 21.59 16.69 -10.87
N ASN A 42 21.50 16.55 -9.55
CA ASN A 42 22.17 17.43 -8.60
C ASN A 42 23.35 16.72 -7.93
N LYS A 43 24.58 16.97 -8.41
CA LYS A 43 25.81 16.31 -7.93
C LYS A 43 26.05 16.48 -6.42
N ALA A 44 25.61 17.60 -5.84
CA ALA A 44 25.69 17.83 -4.39
C ALA A 44 24.74 16.89 -3.63
N LEU A 45 23.49 16.76 -4.09
CA LEU A 45 22.57 15.79 -3.51
C LEU A 45 23.04 14.35 -3.75
N MET A 46 23.60 14.01 -4.91
CA MET A 46 24.14 12.67 -5.17
C MET A 46 25.33 12.28 -4.27
N ALA A 47 26.12 13.24 -3.82
CA ALA A 47 27.21 13.00 -2.86
C ALA A 47 26.68 12.80 -1.42
N ASP A 48 25.64 13.55 -1.03
CA ASP A 48 25.05 13.49 0.32
C ASP A 48 23.92 12.45 0.45
N LEU A 49 23.31 12.02 -0.64
CA LEU A 49 22.27 10.99 -0.73
C LEU A 49 22.65 9.65 -0.12
N PRO A 50 23.85 9.07 -0.34
CA PRO A 50 24.22 7.84 0.33
C PRO A 50 24.30 8.03 1.85
N VAL A 51 24.70 9.22 2.32
CA VAL A 51 24.75 9.55 3.75
C VAL A 51 23.36 9.80 4.33
N LEU A 52 22.49 10.53 3.63
CA LEU A 52 21.10 10.78 4.00
C LEU A 52 20.26 9.50 3.92
N GLY A 53 20.44 8.73 2.86
CA GLY A 53 19.80 7.44 2.62
C GLY A 53 20.22 6.41 3.67
N GLY A 54 21.50 6.34 4.03
CA GLY A 54 21.97 5.50 5.13
C GLY A 54 21.33 5.89 6.47
N LYS A 55 21.25 7.19 6.79
CA LYS A 55 20.54 7.70 7.98
C LYS A 55 19.06 7.35 7.94
N ALA A 56 18.40 7.52 6.79
CA ALA A 56 16.99 7.19 6.60
C ALA A 56 16.72 5.69 6.72
N LEU A 57 17.64 4.85 6.27
CA LEU A 57 17.54 3.39 6.38
C LEU A 57 17.63 2.97 7.86
N VAL A 58 18.62 3.48 8.60
CA VAL A 58 18.73 3.24 10.04
C VAL A 58 17.48 3.71 10.77
N LEU A 59 16.96 4.89 10.44
CA LEU A 59 15.75 5.43 11.07
C LEU A 59 14.50 4.61 10.73
N THR A 60 14.37 4.14 9.49
CA THR A 60 13.28 3.25 9.07
C THR A 60 13.32 1.94 9.84
N VAL A 61 14.49 1.29 9.94
CA VAL A 61 14.65 0.04 10.69
C VAL A 61 14.35 0.25 12.17
N ALA A 62 14.87 1.33 12.77
CA ALA A 62 14.58 1.68 14.16
C ALA A 62 13.08 1.94 14.39
N CYS A 63 12.40 2.58 13.45
CA CYS A 63 10.96 2.86 13.53
C CYS A 63 10.13 1.57 13.43
N VAL A 64 10.45 0.69 12.48
CA VAL A 64 9.79 -0.62 12.34
C VAL A 64 10.01 -1.48 13.59
N ALA A 65 11.25 -1.55 14.08
CA ALA A 65 11.57 -2.25 15.31
C ALA A 65 10.80 -1.65 16.51
N GLY A 66 10.77 -0.32 16.63
CA GLY A 66 10.03 0.39 17.67
C GLY A 66 8.52 0.11 17.62
N SER A 67 7.93 0.04 16.43
CA SER A 67 6.52 -0.32 16.23
C SER A 67 6.23 -1.76 16.70
N ILE A 68 7.07 -2.72 16.32
CA ILE A 68 6.94 -4.13 16.75
C ILE A 68 7.10 -4.24 18.28
N ILE A 69 8.09 -3.57 18.85
CA ILE A 69 8.34 -3.55 20.30
C ILE A 69 7.14 -2.92 21.02
N CYS A 70 6.55 -1.85 20.49
CA CYS A 70 5.37 -1.22 21.06
C CYS A 70 4.18 -2.19 21.10
N ILE A 71 3.91 -2.90 20.00
CA ILE A 71 2.86 -3.93 19.94
C ILE A 71 3.14 -5.05 20.95
N MET A 72 4.38 -5.52 21.06
CA MET A 72 4.76 -6.52 22.05
C MET A 72 4.60 -6.02 23.49
N ALA A 73 5.00 -4.78 23.77
CA ALA A 73 4.83 -4.16 25.09
C ALA A 73 3.35 -4.05 25.45
N VAL A 74 2.52 -3.53 24.55
CA VAL A 74 1.06 -3.45 24.75
C VAL A 74 0.46 -4.84 25.00
N ARG A 75 0.82 -5.85 24.20
CA ARG A 75 0.36 -7.23 24.42
C ARG A 75 0.85 -7.81 25.76
N ARG A 76 2.04 -7.43 26.21
CA ARG A 76 2.63 -7.90 27.47
C ARG A 76 2.03 -7.21 28.70
N PHE A 77 1.63 -5.95 28.58
CA PHE A 77 1.02 -5.15 29.66
C PHE A 77 -0.51 -5.28 29.71
N PHE A 78 -1.17 -5.57 28.59
CA PHE A 78 -2.60 -5.88 28.50
C PHE A 78 -2.84 -7.33 28.03
N PRO A 79 -2.46 -8.35 28.81
CA PRO A 79 -2.72 -9.76 28.47
C PRO A 79 -4.22 -10.14 28.51
N GLY A 80 -5.12 -9.22 28.88
CA GLY A 80 -6.56 -9.44 29.02
C GLY A 80 -7.44 -8.99 27.85
N ALA A 81 -6.88 -8.38 26.80
CA ALA A 81 -7.64 -8.07 25.59
C ALA A 81 -7.49 -9.22 24.58
N GLY A 82 -8.37 -10.22 24.69
CA GLY A 82 -8.45 -11.33 23.74
C GLY A 82 -8.61 -10.82 22.29
N PRO A 83 -7.99 -11.49 21.29
CA PRO A 83 -8.09 -11.05 19.90
C PRO A 83 -9.53 -11.20 19.39
N ARG A 84 -10.23 -10.09 19.14
CA ARG A 84 -11.22 -10.12 18.06
C ARG A 84 -10.44 -10.20 16.77
N ARG A 85 -10.41 -11.42 16.25
CA ARG A 85 -9.88 -11.84 14.95
C ARG A 85 -10.46 -10.95 13.85
N HIS A 86 -9.79 -9.84 13.56
CA HIS A 86 -9.76 -9.22 12.25
C HIS A 86 -8.37 -9.51 11.66
N ALA A 87 -8.15 -10.79 11.35
CA ALA A 87 -7.21 -11.20 10.33
C ALA A 87 -7.87 -10.84 8.99
N ASP A 88 -7.84 -9.56 8.62
CA ASP A 88 -8.40 -9.07 7.36
C ASP A 88 -7.72 -7.75 6.99
N ALA A 89 -6.43 -7.85 6.66
CA ALA A 89 -5.69 -6.84 5.93
C ALA A 89 -4.31 -7.39 5.55
N GLY A 90 -4.25 -8.27 4.53
CA GLY A 90 -2.95 -8.51 3.89
C GLY A 90 -2.77 -9.79 3.08
N ASP A 91 -3.65 -10.79 3.17
CA ASP A 91 -3.39 -12.12 2.58
C ASP A 91 -4.46 -12.55 1.54
N GLY A 92 -5.58 -11.83 1.43
CA GLY A 92 -6.73 -12.22 0.59
C GLY A 92 -6.66 -11.89 -0.90
N SER A 93 -5.51 -11.42 -1.43
CA SER A 93 -5.37 -11.12 -2.86
C SER A 93 -4.99 -12.32 -3.73
N GLU A 94 -4.48 -13.41 -3.14
CA GLU A 94 -4.06 -14.61 -3.90
C GLU A 94 -5.18 -15.66 -4.02
N ASP A 95 -6.00 -15.84 -2.97
CA ASP A 95 -7.06 -16.85 -2.95
C ASP A 95 -8.31 -16.50 -3.79
N ALA A 96 -8.63 -15.20 -3.92
CA ALA A 96 -9.77 -14.75 -4.73
C ALA A 96 -9.56 -14.99 -6.24
N GLY A 97 -8.31 -14.92 -6.72
CA GLY A 97 -7.96 -15.24 -8.10
C GLY A 97 -8.05 -16.74 -8.39
N ALA A 98 -7.63 -17.59 -7.45
CA ALA A 98 -7.72 -19.04 -7.56
C ALA A 98 -9.19 -19.53 -7.56
N ALA A 99 -10.04 -18.98 -6.69
CA ALA A 99 -11.46 -19.34 -6.63
C ALA A 99 -12.27 -18.87 -7.86
N MET A 100 -11.92 -17.72 -8.45
CA MET A 100 -12.54 -17.26 -9.70
C MET A 100 -12.08 -18.09 -10.91
N SER A 101 -10.80 -18.48 -10.97
CA SER A 101 -10.26 -19.33 -12.04
C SER A 101 -10.91 -20.72 -12.05
N LEU A 102 -11.14 -21.31 -10.88
CA LEU A 102 -11.80 -22.63 -10.76
C LEU A 102 -13.28 -22.60 -11.12
N ARG A 103 -13.92 -21.43 -11.05
CA ARG A 103 -15.34 -21.27 -11.43
C ARG A 103 -15.52 -21.08 -12.93
N HIS A 104 -14.53 -20.52 -13.62
CA HIS A 104 -14.57 -20.35 -15.07
C HIS A 104 -14.39 -21.70 -15.81
N ASP A 105 -13.48 -22.56 -15.34
CA ASP A 105 -13.25 -23.89 -15.95
C ASP A 105 -14.46 -24.84 -15.84
N ARG A 106 -15.39 -24.58 -14.90
CA ARG A 106 -16.58 -25.44 -14.72
C ARG A 106 -17.72 -25.10 -15.69
N GLU A 107 -17.77 -23.89 -16.24
CA GLU A 107 -18.85 -23.50 -17.17
C GLU A 107 -18.57 -23.94 -18.62
N ASP A 108 -17.35 -24.43 -18.90
CA ASP A 108 -16.93 -24.83 -20.25
C ASP A 108 -17.22 -26.32 -20.54
N GLY A 109 -17.62 -27.10 -19.53
CA GLY A 109 -17.84 -28.54 -19.62
C GLY A 109 -19.30 -29.00 -19.77
N GLU A 110 -20.28 -28.12 -19.55
CA GLU A 110 -21.71 -28.49 -19.47
C GLU A 110 -22.52 -28.12 -20.74
N GLY A 111 -21.83 -27.95 -21.87
CA GLY A 111 -22.44 -27.68 -23.18
C GLY A 111 -22.40 -28.83 -24.18
N ARG A 112 -21.87 -30.00 -23.80
CA ARG A 112 -21.75 -31.18 -24.69
C ARG A 112 -21.98 -32.51 -23.97
N ALA A 113 -23.22 -32.76 -23.59
CA ALA A 113 -23.76 -34.12 -23.43
C ALA A 113 -25.28 -34.09 -23.61
#